data_AF-A0A2V9T2R1-F1
#
_entry.id   AF-A0A2V9T2R1-F1
#
_cell.length_a   1.000
_cell.length_b   1.000
_cell.length_c   1.000
_cell.angle_alpha   90.00
_cell.angle_beta   90.00
_cell.angle_gamma   90.00
#
_symmetry.space_group_name_H-M   'P 1'
#
loop_
_entity.id
_entity.type
_entity.pdbx_description
1 polymer ?
#
loop_
_entity_poly.entity_id
_entity_poly.type
_entity_poly.pdbx_seq_one_letter_code
_entity_poly.pdbx_strand_id
1 'polypeptide(L)'
;MYQDFYATDRWTKKQVHCIYQALIVAIATRHADAVDIKFLVDGRPVWVALPHPAWVEYKKRTGRSITDPLAIEIAGHYLKTALESGEGMGKEMYSLTVDQTLAHLDAVVADIEAAQPGTREISPAFPV
;
A
#
# COMPACT_ATOMS: atom_id res chain seq x y z
N MET A 1 -2.53 7.71 3.14
CA MET A 1 -1.14 7.95 3.54
C MET A 1 -0.13 7.30 2.58
N TYR A 2 -0.37 7.02 1.30
CA TYR A 2 0.77 6.74 0.38
C TYR A 2 0.55 7.30 -1.05
N GLN A 3 -0.33 8.29 -1.20
CA GLN A 3 -0.54 8.95 -2.49
C GLN A 3 0.62 9.87 -2.89
N ASP A 4 1.28 10.47 -1.91
CA ASP A 4 2.45 11.33 -2.07
C ASP A 4 3.31 11.13 -0.81
N PHE A 5 4.53 10.61 -0.97
CA PHE A 5 5.43 10.36 0.14
C PHE A 5 6.90 10.40 -0.29
N TYR A 6 7.78 10.57 0.69
CA TYR A 6 9.22 10.47 0.50
C TYR A 6 9.74 9.19 1.15
N ALA A 7 10.70 8.54 0.50
CA ALA A 7 11.42 7.40 1.05
C ALA A 7 12.92 7.63 0.91
N THR A 8 13.71 7.07 1.83
CA THR A 8 15.18 7.17 1.74
C THR A 8 15.73 5.91 1.11
N ASP A 9 16.35 6.05 -0.07
CA ASP A 9 17.05 4.95 -0.73
C ASP A 9 18.24 4.49 0.12
N ARG A 10 18.27 3.21 0.50
CA ARG A 10 19.33 2.65 1.34
C ARG A 10 20.72 2.77 0.75
N TRP A 11 20.88 2.58 -0.55
CA TRP A 11 22.16 2.49 -1.24
C TRP A 11 22.67 3.85 -1.65
N THR A 12 21.82 4.67 -2.26
CA THR A 12 22.21 6.01 -2.71
C THR A 12 22.15 7.05 -1.60
N LYS A 13 21.47 6.75 -0.48
CA LYS A 13 21.19 7.66 0.64
C LYS A 13 20.40 8.90 0.23
N LYS A 14 19.82 8.91 -0.97
CA LYS A 14 19.00 10.01 -1.47
C LYS A 14 17.56 9.83 -0.99
N GLN A 15 16.89 10.94 -0.71
CA GLN A 15 15.45 10.94 -0.64
C GLN A 15 14.89 10.88 -2.06
N VAL A 16 13.97 9.95 -2.28
CA VAL A 16 13.22 9.82 -3.52
C VAL A 16 11.77 10.21 -3.26
N HIS A 17 11.16 10.93 -4.19
CA HIS A 17 9.77 11.34 -4.12
C HIS A 17 8.90 10.30 -4.83
N CYS A 18 7.91 9.75 -4.12
CA CYS A 18 7.01 8.72 -4.60
C CYS A 18 5.58 9.26 -4.69
N ILE A 19 5.01 9.24 -5.90
CA ILE A 19 3.67 9.76 -6.17
C ILE A 19 2.81 8.67 -6.81
N TYR A 20 1.65 8.37 -6.23
CA TYR A 20 0.65 7.48 -6.85
C TYR A 20 0.13 8.08 -8.16
N GLN A 21 0.00 7.26 -9.19
CA GLN A 21 -0.49 7.71 -10.49
C GLN A 21 -1.74 6.97 -10.98
N ALA A 22 -1.80 5.64 -10.79
CA ALA A 22 -2.90 4.84 -11.34
C ALA A 22 -3.04 3.49 -10.62
N LEU A 23 -4.24 2.91 -10.70
CA LEU A 23 -4.54 1.52 -10.30
C LEU A 23 -5.25 0.85 -11.47
N ILE A 24 -4.79 -0.33 -11.88
CA ILE A 24 -5.29 -1.06 -13.05
C ILE A 24 -5.38 -2.55 -12.71
N VAL A 25 -6.45 -3.22 -13.17
CA VAL A 25 -6.53 -4.68 -13.07
C VAL A 25 -5.67 -5.32 -14.17
N ALA A 26 -4.69 -6.14 -13.76
CA ALA A 26 -3.67 -6.70 -14.63
C ALA A 26 -4.20 -7.75 -15.63
N ILE A 27 -5.42 -8.24 -15.41
CA ILE A 27 -6.05 -9.24 -16.28
C ILE A 27 -6.21 -8.71 -17.72
N ALA A 28 -6.52 -7.42 -17.86
CA ALA A 28 -6.73 -6.79 -19.16
C ALA A 28 -5.42 -6.38 -19.86
N THR A 29 -4.36 -6.08 -19.10
CA THR A 29 -3.12 -5.53 -19.65
C THR A 29 -2.07 -6.60 -19.94
N ARG A 30 -1.97 -7.63 -19.10
CA ARG A 30 -0.93 -8.67 -19.21
C ARG A 30 -1.43 -10.08 -18.88
N HIS A 31 -2.76 -10.31 -18.88
CA HIS A 31 -3.40 -11.58 -18.53
C HIS A 31 -2.91 -12.17 -17.19
N ALA A 32 -2.73 -11.30 -16.19
CA ALA A 32 -2.30 -11.72 -14.86
C ALA A 32 -3.41 -11.54 -13.83
N ASP A 33 -3.45 -12.45 -12.86
CA ASP A 33 -4.40 -12.41 -11.75
C ASP A 33 -3.92 -11.47 -10.63
N ALA A 34 -3.85 -10.17 -10.92
CA ALA A 34 -3.40 -9.14 -9.99
C ALA A 34 -4.05 -7.78 -10.23
N VAL A 35 -3.93 -6.91 -9.23
CA VAL A 35 -4.15 -5.46 -9.33
C VAL A 35 -2.78 -4.79 -9.36
N ASP A 36 -2.48 -4.05 -10.42
CA ASP A 36 -1.23 -3.31 -10.60
C ASP A 36 -1.42 -1.84 -10.16
N ILE A 37 -0.62 -1.38 -9.20
CA ILE A 37 -0.62 -0.01 -8.70
C ILE A 37 0.64 0.70 -9.19
N LYS A 38 0.47 1.86 -9.83
CA LYS A 38 1.54 2.65 -10.41
C LYS A 38 1.95 3.80 -9.49
N PHE A 39 3.26 3.92 -9.28
CA PHE A 39 3.92 5.06 -8.65
C PHE A 39 4.92 5.71 -9.61
N LEU A 40 5.15 7.00 -9.45
CA LEU A 40 6.29 7.71 -9.99
C LEU A 40 7.32 7.89 -8.87
N VAL A 41 8.49 7.28 -9.03
CA VAL A 41 9.63 7.42 -8.10
C VAL A 41 10.66 8.32 -8.75
N ASP A 42 10.77 9.57 -8.31
CA ASP A 42 11.55 10.63 -8.97
C ASP A 42 11.27 10.71 -10.48
N GLY A 43 9.98 10.60 -10.85
CA GLY A 43 9.51 10.62 -12.23
C GLY A 43 9.66 9.31 -13.01
N ARG A 44 10.27 8.27 -12.42
CA ARG A 44 10.37 6.94 -13.04
C ARG A 44 9.14 6.08 -12.71
N PRO A 45 8.49 5.44 -13.70
CA PRO A 45 7.33 4.60 -13.44
C PRO A 45 7.74 3.30 -12.74
N VAL A 46 7.09 3.01 -11.61
CA VAL A 46 7.25 1.77 -10.85
C VAL A 46 5.86 1.18 -10.59
N TRP A 47 5.73 -0.13 -10.81
CA TRP A 47 4.49 -0.87 -10.64
C TRP A 47 4.61 -1.86 -9.49
N VAL A 48 3.58 -1.92 -8.65
CA VAL A 48 3.44 -2.91 -7.58
C VAL A 48 2.19 -3.73 -7.86
N ALA A 49 2.37 -5.01 -8.13
CA ALA A 49 1.31 -5.94 -8.45
C ALA A 49 0.91 -6.73 -7.20
N LEU A 50 -0.34 -6.56 -6.79
CA LEU A 50 -0.97 -7.26 -5.67
C LEU A 50 -1.82 -8.42 -6.22
N PRO A 51 -1.61 -9.67 -5.78
CA PRO A 51 -2.33 -10.84 -6.30
C PRO A 51 -3.79 -10.85 -5.82
N HIS A 52 -4.77 -11.09 -6.71
CA HIS A 52 -6.19 -11.18 -6.32
C HIS A 52 -6.49 -12.22 -5.23
N PRO A 53 -5.78 -13.37 -5.14
CA PRO A 53 -5.96 -14.30 -4.02
C PRO A 53 -5.81 -13.64 -2.64
N ALA A 54 -5.06 -12.55 -2.49
CA ALA A 54 -4.95 -11.81 -1.23
C ALA A 54 -6.28 -11.18 -0.79
N TRP A 55 -7.13 -10.71 -1.71
CA TRP A 55 -8.47 -10.20 -1.39
C TRP A 55 -9.35 -11.31 -0.80
N VAL A 56 -9.27 -12.51 -1.37
CA VAL A 56 -10.04 -13.67 -0.92
C VAL A 56 -9.60 -14.09 0.48
N GLU A 57 -8.29 -14.23 0.70
CA GLU A 57 -7.74 -14.63 2.00
C GLU A 57 -8.01 -13.58 3.08
N TYR A 58 -7.85 -12.29 2.78
CA TYR A 58 -8.17 -11.23 3.73
C TYR A 58 -9.65 -11.24 4.12
N LYS A 59 -10.55 -11.42 3.14
CA LYS A 59 -11.99 -11.50 3.38
C LYS A 59 -12.38 -12.70 4.22
N LYS A 60 -11.75 -13.86 4.01
CA LYS A 60 -11.97 -15.05 4.85
C LYS A 60 -11.55 -14.79 6.31
N ARG A 61 -10.44 -14.10 6.53
CA ARG A 61 -9.88 -13.86 7.88
C ARG A 61 -10.65 -12.81 8.68
N THR A 62 -11.10 -11.73 8.03
CA THR A 62 -11.64 -10.54 8.72
C THR A 62 -13.10 -10.22 8.39
N GLY A 63 -13.66 -10.83 7.35
CA GLY A 63 -14.95 -10.44 6.77
C GLY A 63 -14.93 -9.13 5.96
N ARG A 64 -13.79 -8.42 5.93
CA ARG A 64 -13.62 -7.15 5.21
C ARG A 64 -12.97 -7.38 3.84
N SER A 65 -13.16 -6.44 2.92
CA SER A 65 -12.57 -6.51 1.56
C SER A 65 -11.51 -5.42 1.40
N ILE A 66 -10.45 -5.70 0.62
CA ILE A 66 -9.43 -4.70 0.29
C ILE A 66 -10.04 -3.72 -0.71
N THR A 67 -10.14 -2.46 -0.30
CA THR A 67 -10.63 -1.36 -1.13
C THR A 67 -9.50 -0.72 -1.93
N ASP A 68 -9.81 0.05 -2.97
CA ASP A 68 -8.79 0.74 -3.77
C ASP A 68 -7.88 1.65 -2.93
N PRO A 69 -8.39 2.46 -1.97
CA PRO A 69 -7.53 3.21 -1.06
C PRO A 69 -6.60 2.28 -0.28
N LEU A 70 -7.10 1.18 0.29
CA LEU A 70 -6.26 0.26 1.05
C LEU A 70 -5.19 -0.42 0.16
N ALA A 71 -5.53 -0.76 -1.08
CA ALA A 71 -4.57 -1.30 -2.04
C ALA A 71 -3.42 -0.31 -2.34
N ILE A 72 -3.74 0.98 -2.48
CA ILE A 72 -2.72 2.04 -2.64
C ILE A 72 -1.82 2.11 -1.40
N GLU A 73 -2.39 2.05 -0.20
CA GLU A 73 -1.61 2.08 1.04
C GLU A 73 -0.70 0.86 1.19
N ILE A 74 -1.19 -0.36 0.88
CA ILE A 74 -0.39 -1.60 0.89
C ILE A 74 0.79 -1.48 -0.07
N ALA A 75 0.51 -1.06 -1.30
CA ALA A 75 1.52 -0.94 -2.34
C ALA A 75 2.57 0.13 -2.01
N GLY A 76 2.12 1.26 -1.44
CA GLY A 76 3.00 2.34 -1.00
C GLY A 76 3.86 1.95 0.20
N HIS A 77 3.30 1.25 1.19
CA HIS A 77 4.05 0.72 2.32
C HIS A 77 5.11 -0.28 1.85
N TYR A 78 4.77 -1.18 0.93
CA TYR A 78 5.74 -2.09 0.32
C TYR A 78 6.86 -1.31 -0.37
N LEU A 79 6.50 -0.35 -1.23
CA LEU A 79 7.46 0.44 -1.99
C LEU A 79 8.41 1.22 -1.07
N LYS A 80 7.89 1.89 -0.04
CA LYS A 80 8.72 2.57 0.96
C LYS A 80 9.68 1.59 1.64
N THR A 81 9.17 0.44 2.07
CA THR A 81 9.97 -0.59 2.74
C THR A 81 11.08 -1.12 1.83
N ALA A 82 10.78 -1.39 0.55
CA ALA A 82 11.75 -1.85 -0.44
C ALA A 82 12.84 -0.78 -0.70
N LEU A 83 12.46 0.49 -0.77
CA LEU A 83 13.40 1.59 -0.97
C LEU A 83 14.35 1.75 0.23
N GLU A 84 13.81 1.68 1.45
CA GLU A 84 14.55 1.85 2.71
C GLU A 84 15.36 0.60 3.11
N SER A 85 14.91 -0.59 2.72
CA SER A 85 15.65 -1.85 2.94
C SER A 85 16.73 -2.08 1.89
N GLY A 86 16.64 -1.41 0.73
CA GLY A 86 17.51 -1.61 -0.42
C GLY A 86 17.22 -2.88 -1.21
N GLU A 87 16.13 -3.59 -0.90
CA GLU A 87 15.74 -4.84 -1.54
C GLU A 87 14.97 -4.57 -2.84
N GLY A 88 15.43 -5.18 -3.94
CA GLY A 88 14.74 -5.08 -5.23
C GLY A 88 14.92 -3.77 -6.00
N MET A 89 15.76 -2.85 -5.50
CA MET A 89 16.13 -1.59 -6.15
C MET A 89 16.41 -1.75 -7.66
N GLY A 90 15.71 -0.94 -8.46
CA GLY A 90 15.90 -0.86 -9.92
C GLY A 90 14.91 -1.67 -10.76
N LYS A 91 13.93 -2.37 -10.16
CA LYS A 91 12.86 -3.01 -10.93
C LYS A 91 11.76 -2.01 -11.27
N GLU A 92 11.24 -2.12 -12.49
CA GLU A 92 10.06 -1.37 -12.93
C GLU A 92 8.74 -2.01 -12.45
N MET A 93 8.75 -3.31 -12.15
CA MET A 93 7.58 -4.04 -11.67
C MET A 93 7.95 -4.99 -10.52
N TYR A 94 7.18 -4.90 -9.43
CA TYR A 94 7.29 -5.74 -8.25
C TYR A 94 6.01 -6.55 -8.10
N SER A 95 6.12 -7.87 -8.17
CA SER A 95 4.99 -8.78 -7.96
C SER A 95 5.06 -9.36 -6.56
N LEU A 96 4.08 -9.04 -5.73
CA LEU A 96 4.02 -9.55 -4.36
C LEU A 96 3.38 -10.94 -4.32
N THR A 97 3.77 -11.72 -3.32
CA THR A 97 3.02 -12.91 -2.93
C THR A 97 1.82 -12.52 -2.07
N VAL A 98 0.91 -13.48 -1.86
CA VAL A 98 -0.23 -13.31 -0.95
C VAL A 98 0.25 -12.97 0.45
N ASP A 99 1.24 -13.71 0.96
CA ASP A 99 1.76 -13.51 2.31
C ASP A 99 2.42 -12.13 2.47
N GLN A 100 3.19 -11.67 1.49
CA GLN A 100 3.77 -10.32 1.49
C GLN A 100 2.68 -9.25 1.49
N THR A 101 1.65 -9.43 0.67
CA THR A 101 0.52 -8.49 0.58
C THR A 101 -0.21 -8.40 1.92
N LEU A 102 -0.48 -9.52 2.57
CA LEU A 102 -1.15 -9.56 3.86
C LEU A 102 -0.28 -8.98 4.99
N ALA A 103 1.03 -9.24 4.99
CA ALA A 103 1.94 -8.65 5.97
C ALA A 103 1.97 -7.11 5.88
N HIS A 104 2.03 -6.57 4.66
CA HIS A 104 1.95 -5.11 4.45
C HIS A 104 0.57 -4.54 4.75
N LEU A 105 -0.49 -5.29 4.49
CA LEU A 105 -1.85 -4.93 4.89
C LEU A 105 -1.96 -4.81 6.40
N ASP A 106 -1.52 -5.81 7.15
CA ASP A 106 -1.62 -5.82 8.61
C ASP A 106 -0.83 -4.65 9.22
N ALA A 107 0.36 -4.34 8.69
CA ALA A 107 1.15 -3.19 9.09
C ALA A 107 0.43 -1.85 8.81
N VAL A 108 -0.14 -1.69 7.60
CA VAL A 108 -0.90 -0.49 7.23
C VAL A 108 -2.14 -0.30 8.10
N VAL A 109 -2.87 -1.38 8.39
CA VAL A 109 -4.06 -1.31 9.24
C VAL A 109 -3.66 -0.89 10.65
N ALA A 110 -2.59 -1.46 11.21
CA ALA A 110 -2.06 -1.07 12.52
C ALA A 110 -1.64 0.41 12.55
N ASP A 111 -0.97 0.91 11.51
CA ASP A 111 -0.58 2.33 11.39
C ASP A 111 -1.81 3.25 11.32
N ILE A 112 -2.85 2.87 10.56
CA ILE A 112 -4.10 3.64 10.45
C ILE A 112 -4.83 3.67 11.79
N GLU A 113 -4.91 2.53 12.48
CA GLU A 113 -5.55 2.44 13.80
C GLU A 113 -4.78 3.27 14.85
N ALA A 114 -3.44 3.23 14.84
CA ALA A 114 -2.60 4.04 15.71
C ALA A 114 -2.72 5.55 15.41
N ALA A 115 -2.95 5.92 14.15
CA ALA A 115 -3.11 7.31 13.70
C ALA A 115 -4.52 7.89 13.96
N GLN A 116 -5.47 7.11 14.48
CA GLN A 116 -6.78 7.61 14.93
C GLN A 116 -6.76 7.91 16.44
N PRO A 117 -6.48 9.16 16.87
CA PRO A 117 -6.64 9.54 18.27
C PRO A 117 -8.13 9.66 18.62
N GLY A 118 -8.69 8.60 19.18
CA GLY A 118 -9.87 8.62 20.05
C GLY A 118 -11.17 9.17 19.45
N THR A 119 -12.11 8.26 19.20
CA THR A 119 -13.53 8.52 19.48
C THR A 119 -13.67 8.87 20.97
N ARG A 120 -13.32 10.10 21.36
CA ARG A 120 -13.71 10.63 22.67
C ARG A 120 -15.21 10.76 22.65
N GLU A 121 -15.84 10.03 23.55
CA GLU A 121 -17.24 10.14 23.93
C GLU A 121 -17.64 11.63 24.01
N ILE A 122 -18.43 12.09 23.05
CA ILE A 122 -19.32 13.22 23.28
C ILE A 122 -20.50 12.68 24.09
N SER A 123 -20.32 12.60 25.40
CA SER A 123 -21.42 12.41 26.34
C SER A 123 -22.42 13.57 26.17
N PRO A 124 -23.75 13.32 26.22
CA PRO A 124 -24.74 14.35 25.96
C PRO A 124 -24.87 15.23 27.21
N ALA A 125 -24.15 16.35 27.25
CA ALA A 125 -24.40 17.39 28.23
C ALA A 125 -25.43 18.38 27.67
N PHE A 126 -26.71 18.05 27.79
CA PHE A 126 -27.74 19.07 28.03
C PHE A 126 -27.62 19.48 29.50
N PRO A 127 -27.67 20.79 29.81
CA PRO A 127 -28.79 21.21 30.63
C PRO A 127 -29.39 22.57 30.26
N VAL A 128 -30.73 22.57 30.27
CA VAL A 128 -31.74 23.60 30.61
C VAL A 128 -31.55 25.02 30.08
#